data_AF-A0A934U3W9-F1
#
_entry.id   AF-A0A934U3W9-F1
#
_cell.length_a   1.000
_cell.length_b   1.000
_cell.length_c   1.000
_cell.angle_alpha   90.00
_cell.angle_beta   90.00
_cell.angle_gamma   90.00
#
_symmetry.space_group_name_H-M   'P 1'
#
loop_
_entity.id
_entity.type
_entity.pdbx_description
1 polymer ?
#
loop_
_entity_poly.entity_id
_entity_poly.type
_entity_poly.pdbx_seq_one_letter_code
_entity_poly.pdbx_strand_id
1 'polypeptide(L)' 'MTKTLVDYSEAAQMLSASYSTVQRMVRTGKLHPILLGARTPRIAVEEIRGLVTARDMAVV' A
#
# COMPACT_ATOMS: atom_id res chain seq x y z
N MET A 1 -7.33 16.73 -7.80
CA MET A 1 -6.51 16.19 -6.69
C MET A 1 -5.48 15.25 -7.30
N THR A 2 -4.20 15.60 -7.23
CA THR A 2 -3.09 14.75 -7.69
C THR A 2 -3.00 13.56 -6.74
N LYS A 3 -3.22 12.34 -7.24
CA LYS A 3 -3.13 11.12 -6.44
C LYS A 3 -1.65 10.75 -6.33
N THR A 4 -1.10 10.75 -5.11
CA THR A 4 0.33 10.43 -4.91
C THR A 4 0.51 8.92 -5.00
N LEU A 5 1.35 8.48 -5.93
CA LEU A 5 1.62 7.08 -6.21
C LEU A 5 3.02 6.70 -5.75
N VAL A 6 3.13 5.61 -5.01
CA VAL A 6 4.39 5.09 -4.48
C VAL A 6 4.64 3.66 -4.94
N ASP A 7 5.89 3.21 -5.00
CA ASP A 7 6.19 1.80 -5.24
C ASP A 7 6.03 0.94 -3.96
N TYR A 8 6.31 -0.36 -4.09
CA TYR A 8 6.18 -1.30 -2.97
C TYR A 8 7.24 -1.09 -1.88
N SER A 9 8.42 -0.57 -2.22
CA SER A 9 9.48 -0.26 -1.24
C SER A 9 9.07 0.93 -0.39
N GLU A 10 8.59 1.99 -1.03
CA GLU A 10 8.05 3.17 -0.35
C GLU A 10 6.82 2.81 0.49
N ALA A 11 5.89 2.01 -0.05
CA ALA A 11 4.73 1.53 0.70
C ALA A 11 5.12 0.70 1.93
N ALA A 12 6.18 -0.11 1.82
CA ALA A 12 6.71 -0.90 2.93
C ALA A 12 7.24 -0.02 4.06
N GLN A 13 7.95 1.06 3.72
CA GLN A 13 8.42 2.06 4.70
C GLN A 13 7.23 2.74 5.39
N MET A 14 6.21 3.15 4.64
CA MET A 14 5.03 3.82 5.20
C MET A 14 4.21 2.91 6.13
N LEU A 15 4.17 1.62 5.86
CA LEU A 15 3.46 0.62 6.68
C LEU A 15 4.33 0.06 7.82
N SER A 16 5.59 0.46 7.92
CA SER A 16 6.60 -0.19 8.79
C SER A 16 6.58 -1.71 8.65
N ALA A 17 6.53 -2.18 7.39
CA ALA A 17 6.39 -3.60 7.03
C ALA A 17 7.48 -4.02 6.04
N SER A 18 7.63 -5.33 5.81
CA SER A 18 8.54 -5.83 4.78
C SER A 18 7.93 -5.68 3.37
N TYR A 19 8.79 -5.60 2.36
CA TYR A 19 8.37 -5.68 0.95
C TYR A 19 7.50 -6.92 0.66
N SER A 20 7.88 -8.07 1.21
CA SER A 20 7.12 -9.32 1.07
C SER A 20 5.72 -9.24 1.69
N THR A 21 5.57 -8.46 2.77
CA THR A 21 4.26 -8.20 3.40
C THR A 21 3.40 -7.36 2.47
N VAL A 22 3.93 -6.30 1.87
CA VAL A 22 3.21 -5.48 0.87
C VAL A 22 2.78 -6.34 -0.32
N GLN A 23 3.68 -7.15 -0.88
CA GLN A 23 3.34 -8.11 -1.94
C GLN A 23 2.24 -9.07 -1.53
N ARG A 24 2.29 -9.60 -0.30
CA ARG A 24 1.23 -10.47 0.23
C ARG A 24 -0.09 -9.72 0.32
N MET A 25 -0.10 -8.49 0.82
CA MET A 25 -1.29 -7.66 0.93
C MET A 25 -1.94 -7.45 -0.44
N VAL A 26 -1.15 -7.15 -1.46
CA VAL A 26 -1.62 -7.07 -2.86
C VAL A 26 -2.20 -8.41 -3.33
N ARG A 27 -1.49 -9.53 -3.13
CA ARG A 27 -1.97 -10.86 -3.52
C ARG A 27 -3.27 -11.26 -2.82
N THR A 28 -3.49 -10.78 -1.60
CA THR A 28 -4.70 -11.03 -0.81
C THR A 28 -5.80 -9.97 -1.01
N GLY A 29 -5.60 -8.99 -1.91
CA GLY A 29 -6.57 -7.93 -2.18
C GLY A 29 -6.72 -6.85 -1.09
N LYS A 30 -5.78 -6.77 -0.14
CA LYS A 30 -5.76 -5.72 0.90
C LYS A 30 -5.18 -4.40 0.39
N LEU A 31 -4.39 -4.46 -0.67
CA LEU A 31 -3.81 -3.30 -1.36
C LEU A 31 -4.09 -3.43 -2.85
N HIS A 32 -4.50 -2.34 -3.49
CA HIS A 32 -4.90 -2.32 -4.89
C HIS A 32 -3.87 -1.54 -5.72
N PRO A 33 -2.88 -2.22 -6.32
CA PRO A 33 -1.90 -1.54 -7.13
C PRO A 33 -2.51 -1.04 -8.44
N ILE A 34 -2.13 0.17 -8.81
CA ILE A 34 -2.34 0.76 -10.13
C ILE A 34 -1.13 0.40 -10.98
N LEU A 35 -1.36 -0.23 -12.12
CA LEU A 35 -0.29 -0.53 -13.08
C LEU A 35 0.00 0.72 -13.91
N LEU A 36 1.19 1.29 -13.74
CA LEU A 36 1.70 2.31 -14.66
C LEU A 36 2.36 1.59 -15.84
N GLY A 37 1.67 1.57 -16.98
CA GLY A 37 2.03 0.73 -18.12
C GLY A 37 1.86 -0.76 -17.81
N ALA A 38 2.66 -1.61 -18.45
CA ALA A 38 2.48 -3.07 -18.37
C ALA A 38 3.17 -3.74 -17.15
N ARG A 39 4.04 -3.04 -16.40
CA ARG A 39 4.96 -3.73 -15.47
C ARG A 39 5.27 -3.05 -14.15
N THR A 40 4.86 -1.80 -13.93
CA THR A 40 5.28 -1.07 -12.73
C THR A 40 4.09 -0.84 -11.80
N PRO A 41 3.84 -1.74 -10.83
CA PRO A 41 2.76 -1.55 -9.87
C PRO A 41 3.09 -0.38 -8.94
N ARG A 42 2.13 0.52 -8.77
CA ARG A 42 2.17 1.62 -7.82
C ARG A 42 0.97 1.57 -6.89
N ILE A 43 1.13 1.99 -5.65
CA ILE A 43 0.08 2.02 -4.64
C ILE A 43 -0.26 3.47 -4.35
N ALA A 44 -1.55 3.74 -4.16
CA ALA A 44 -2.00 5.06 -3.73
C ALA A 44 -1.64 5.30 -2.26
N VAL A 45 -1.05 6.46 -1.97
CA VAL A 45 -0.70 6.84 -0.59
C VAL A 45 -1.92 6.87 0.33
N GLU A 46 -3.08 7.26 -0.20
CA GLU A 46 -4.33 7.38 0.56
C GLU A 46 -4.84 6.01 1.03
N GLU A 47 -4.63 4.97 0.22
CA GLU A 47 -4.99 3.60 0.55
C GLU A 47 -4.11 3.06 1.68
N ILE A 48 -2.80 3.35 1.61
CA ILE A 48 -1.84 2.99 2.66
C ILE A 48 -2.23 3.66 3.99
N ARG A 49 -2.57 4.94 3.95
CA ARG A 49 -3.02 5.69 5.14
C ARG A 49 -4.29 5.09 5.74
N GLY A 50 -5.26 4.70 4.90
CA GLY A 50 -6.49 4.04 5.35
C GLY A 50 -6.24 2.75 6.13
N LEU A 51 -5.21 1.98 5.74
CA LEU A 51 -4.82 0.76 6.46
C LEU A 51 -4.17 1.02 7.82
N VAL A 52 -3.38 2.09 7.93
CA VAL A 52 -2.79 2.49 9.22
C VAL A 52 -3.89 2.89 10.20
N THR A 53 -4.83 3.72 9.77
CA THR A 53 -5.97 4.14 10.61
C THR A 53 -6.84 2.96 11.05
N ALA A 54 -7.11 2.01 10.15
CA ALA A 54 -7.88 0.81 10.49
C ALA A 54 -7.15 -0.09 11.49
N ARG A 55 -5.80 -0.15 11.44
CA ARG A 55 -4.99 -0.92 12.38
C ARG A 55 -5.00 -0.30 13.78
N ASP A 56 -4.90 1.04 13.89
CA ASP A 56 -4.94 1.73 15.18
C ASP A 56 -6.32 1.60 15.86
N MET A 57 -7.42 1.63 15.09
CA MET A 57 -8.76 1.41 15.63
C MET A 57 -9.03 -0.02 16.11
N ALA A 58 -8.27 -1.01 15.63
CA ALA A 58 -8.43 -2.40 16.06
C ALA A 58 -7.75 -2.71 17.42
N VAL A 59 -7.05 -1.74 18.02
CA VAL A 59 -6.28 -1.91 19.27
C VAL A 59 -6.96 -1.22 20.47
N VAL A 60 -8.21 -0.75 20.32
CA VAL A 60 -8.99 -0.08 21.39
C VAL A 60 -10.14 -0.94 21.88
#